data_AF-A0A1I1Z3I7-F1
#
_entry.id   AF-A0A1I1Z3I7-F1
#
_cell.length_a   1.000
_cell.length_b   1.000
_cell.length_c   1.000
_cell.angle_alpha   90.00
_cell.angle_beta   90.00
_cell.angle_gamma   90.00
#
_symmetry.space_group_name_H-M   'P 1'
#
loop_
_entity.id
_entity.type
_entity.pdbx_description
1 polymer ?
#
loop_
_entity_poly.entity_id
_entity_poly.type
_entity_poly.pdbx_seq_one_letter_code
_entity_poly.pdbx_strand_id
1 'polypeptide(L)'
;MNPQELKTIMGSGLLSFPLTDFDSEGNFNARGYAERLEWLAPYGASALFAAGGTGEFFSLTAEEYPAIIETAVQTCRGKVPIIAGAGGPTRFAIQCAQAAEKAGAHGILLLPHYLTEAGQEGLAAHVEAVCKSVKFGVIVYNRGQSRFAPETLARLAERNANL
;
A
#
# COMPACT_ATOMS: atom_id res chain seq x y z
N MET A 1 -2.83 -0.87 -14.49
CA MET A 1 -2.72 -2.31 -14.17
C MET A 1 -4.00 -2.73 -13.50
N ASN A 2 -4.58 -3.86 -13.93
CA ASN A 2 -5.78 -4.41 -13.29
C ASN A 2 -5.41 -5.32 -12.10
N PRO A 3 -6.37 -5.66 -11.22
CA PRO A 3 -6.08 -6.49 -10.04
C PRO A 3 -5.50 -7.88 -10.36
N GLN A 4 -5.86 -8.48 -11.50
CA GLN A 4 -5.39 -9.80 -11.88
C GLN A 4 -3.93 -9.79 -12.34
N GLU A 5 -3.50 -8.72 -13.02
CA GLU A 5 -2.09 -8.46 -13.34
C GLU A 5 -1.27 -8.28 -12.07
N LEU A 6 -1.79 -7.49 -11.11
CA LEU A 6 -1.13 -7.30 -9.81
C LEU A 6 -0.93 -8.64 -9.10
N LYS A 7 -1.96 -9.48 -9.04
CA LYS A 7 -1.91 -10.81 -8.42
C LYS A 7 -0.80 -11.68 -9.04
N THR A 8 -0.66 -11.67 -10.36
CA THR A 8 0.43 -12.39 -11.05
C THR A 8 1.80 -11.86 -10.64
N ILE A 9 1.98 -10.53 -10.58
CA ILE A 9 3.25 -9.90 -10.18
C ILE A 9 3.62 -10.27 -8.74
N MET A 10 2.67 -10.25 -7.80
CA MET A 10 2.90 -10.61 -6.40
C MET A 10 3.45 -12.04 -6.23
N GLY A 11 3.09 -12.97 -7.12
CA GLY A 11 3.59 -14.34 -7.11
C GLY A 11 4.87 -14.58 -7.91
N SER A 12 5.43 -13.54 -8.55
CA SER A 12 6.48 -13.70 -9.58
C SER A 12 7.92 -13.50 -9.11
N GLY A 13 8.14 -13.00 -7.89
CA GLY A 13 9.49 -12.70 -7.42
C GLY A 13 9.55 -12.00 -6.07
N LEU A 14 10.72 -11.43 -5.77
CA LEU A 14 10.98 -10.73 -4.51
C LEU A 14 10.24 -9.39 -4.45
N LEU A 15 9.69 -9.07 -3.28
CA LEU A 15 9.01 -7.80 -3.01
C LEU A 15 9.94 -6.89 -2.21
N SER A 16 10.08 -5.63 -2.64
CA SER A 16 10.96 -4.66 -1.98
C SER A 16 10.14 -3.63 -1.19
N PHE A 17 10.59 -3.30 0.02
CA PHE A 17 9.95 -2.34 0.93
C PHE A 17 11.00 -1.26 1.31
N PRO A 18 11.18 -0.21 0.49
CA PRO A 18 12.18 0.82 0.72
C PRO A 18 11.84 1.66 1.94
N LEU A 19 12.88 2.20 2.57
CA LEU A 19 12.75 3.28 3.55
C LEU A 19 12.23 4.54 2.85
N THR A 20 11.41 5.33 3.56
CA THR A 20 11.09 6.70 3.17
C THR A 20 12.23 7.59 3.65
N ASP A 21 12.85 8.35 2.75
CA ASP A 21 13.99 9.19 3.13
C ASP A 21 13.51 10.54 3.65
N PHE A 22 14.10 11.00 4.76
CA PHE A 22 13.86 12.29 5.38
C PHE A 22 15.16 13.11 5.41
N ASP A 23 15.04 14.44 5.44
CA ASP A 23 16.17 15.36 5.63
C ASP A 23 16.50 15.55 7.12
N SER A 24 17.48 16.38 7.42
CA SER A 24 17.91 16.66 8.81
C SER A 24 16.87 17.40 9.65
N GLU A 25 15.86 18.01 9.01
CA GLU A 25 14.73 18.67 9.67
C GLU A 25 13.53 17.73 9.84
N GLY A 26 13.62 16.50 9.33
CA GLY A 26 12.56 15.50 9.38
C GLY A 26 11.53 15.63 8.27
N ASN A 27 11.74 16.49 7.27
CA ASN A 27 10.84 16.60 6.13
C ASN A 27 11.13 15.51 5.10
N PHE A 28 10.12 15.10 4.34
CA PHE A 28 10.31 14.15 3.24
C PHE A 28 11.38 14.63 2.23
N ASN A 29 12.44 13.84 2.08
CA ASN A 29 13.52 14.10 1.14
C ASN A 29 13.26 13.37 -0.19
N ALA A 30 12.49 14.01 -1.06
CA ALA A 30 12.10 13.46 -2.36
C ALA A 30 13.30 13.08 -3.24
N ARG A 31 14.37 13.88 -3.21
CA ARG A 31 15.58 13.62 -4.02
C ARG A 31 16.30 12.36 -3.53
N GLY A 32 16.58 12.25 -2.23
CA GLY A 32 17.23 11.08 -1.65
C GLY A 32 16.41 9.81 -1.88
N TYR A 33 15.09 9.91 -1.69
CA TYR A 33 14.17 8.82 -1.95
C TYR A 33 14.21 8.36 -3.42
N ALA A 34 14.18 9.28 -4.38
CA ALA A 34 14.31 8.95 -5.80
C ALA A 34 15.65 8.26 -6.12
N GLU A 35 16.78 8.81 -5.64
CA GLU A 35 18.11 8.22 -5.82
C GLU A 35 18.18 6.78 -5.26
N ARG A 36 17.56 6.53 -4.09
CA ARG A 36 17.43 5.19 -3.51
C ARG A 36 16.63 4.25 -4.41
N LEU A 37 15.48 4.68 -4.90
CA LEU A 37 14.62 3.84 -5.75
C LEU A 37 15.29 3.50 -7.09
N GLU A 38 16.02 4.45 -7.68
CA GLU A 38 16.82 4.22 -8.89
C GLU A 38 17.93 3.20 -8.65
N TRP A 39 18.59 3.28 -7.50
CA TRP A 39 19.62 2.32 -7.11
C TRP A 39 19.03 0.92 -6.86
N LEU A 40 17.82 0.81 -6.29
CA LEU A 40 17.15 -0.47 -6.03
C LEU A 40 16.62 -1.13 -7.31
N ALA A 41 16.17 -0.36 -8.30
CA ALA A 41 15.53 -0.85 -9.52
C ALA A 41 16.26 -2.01 -10.25
N PRO A 42 17.60 -1.99 -10.46
CA PRO A 42 18.30 -3.05 -11.18
C PRO A 42 18.39 -4.39 -10.44
N TYR A 43 18.03 -4.48 -9.15
CA TYR A 43 18.17 -5.71 -8.37
C TYR A 43 17.02 -6.72 -8.56
N GLY A 44 16.04 -6.44 -9.44
CA GLY A 44 15.08 -7.42 -9.91
C GLY A 44 13.90 -7.72 -8.97
N ALA A 45 13.51 -6.78 -8.11
CA ALA A 45 12.26 -6.89 -7.37
C ALA A 45 11.05 -6.87 -8.33
N SER A 46 10.08 -7.76 -8.11
CA SER A 46 8.87 -7.82 -8.94
C SER A 46 7.91 -6.66 -8.64
N ALA A 47 7.94 -6.13 -7.43
CA ALA A 47 7.21 -4.93 -7.03
C ALA A 47 7.90 -4.18 -5.89
N LEU A 48 7.60 -2.89 -5.78
CA LEU A 48 8.06 -2.00 -4.72
C LEU A 48 6.86 -1.50 -3.88
N PHE A 49 6.97 -1.60 -2.57
CA PHE A 49 5.96 -1.17 -1.60
C PHE A 49 6.33 0.18 -1.00
N ALA A 50 5.84 1.27 -1.61
CA ALA A 50 6.09 2.64 -1.14
C ALA A 50 5.22 2.97 0.07
N ALA A 51 5.77 3.71 1.03
CA ALA A 51 5.10 4.04 2.29
C ALA A 51 4.46 2.80 2.95
N GLY A 52 5.19 1.68 2.97
CA GLY A 52 4.80 0.48 3.72
C GLY A 52 5.20 0.57 5.19
N GLY A 53 5.19 -0.56 5.91
CA GLY A 53 5.68 -0.60 7.30
C GLY A 53 7.16 -0.19 7.42
N THR A 54 8.02 -0.72 6.55
CA THR A 54 9.45 -0.32 6.48
C THR A 54 9.63 1.13 6.01
N GLY A 55 8.76 1.62 5.14
CA GLY A 55 8.71 3.02 4.72
C GLY A 55 8.03 3.94 5.73
N GLU A 56 7.92 3.51 6.99
CA GLU A 56 7.42 4.30 8.12
C GLU A 56 6.02 4.91 7.93
N PHE A 57 5.12 4.21 7.22
CA PHE A 57 3.72 4.65 7.01
C PHE A 57 3.05 5.24 8.24
N PHE A 58 3.28 4.62 9.40
CA PHE A 58 2.69 4.98 10.69
C PHE A 58 3.21 6.31 11.28
N SER A 59 4.25 6.89 10.70
CA SER A 59 4.81 8.20 11.07
C SER A 59 4.53 9.30 10.04
N LEU A 60 3.98 8.94 8.87
CA LEU A 60 3.72 9.89 7.79
C LEU A 60 2.47 10.72 8.08
N THR A 61 2.54 12.00 7.73
CA THR A 61 1.36 12.86 7.72
C THR A 61 0.53 12.65 6.45
N ALA A 62 -0.74 13.06 6.52
CA ALA A 62 -1.63 13.08 5.36
C ALA A 62 -1.12 13.98 4.22
N GLU A 63 -0.31 14.99 4.55
CA GLU A 63 0.23 15.98 3.62
C GLU A 63 1.48 15.46 2.90
N GLU A 64 2.33 14.68 3.56
CA GLU A 64 3.53 14.08 2.96
C GLU A 64 3.21 12.89 2.05
N TYR A 65 2.21 12.09 2.44
CA TYR A 65 1.90 10.81 1.79
C TYR A 65 1.74 10.92 0.26
N PRO A 66 0.96 11.87 -0.30
CA PRO A 66 0.83 12.00 -1.75
C PRO A 66 2.17 12.23 -2.46
N ALA A 67 3.04 13.10 -1.93
CA ALA A 67 4.34 13.40 -2.53
C ALA A 67 5.28 12.18 -2.53
N ILE A 68 5.22 11.35 -1.49
CA ILE A 68 5.99 10.10 -1.38
C ILE A 68 5.55 9.12 -2.47
N ILE A 69 4.23 8.92 -2.62
CA ILE A 69 3.71 7.99 -3.63
C ILE A 69 3.97 8.50 -5.05
N GLU A 70 3.76 9.79 -5.30
CA GLU A 70 4.04 10.42 -6.61
C GLU A 70 5.53 10.27 -6.98
N THR A 71 6.44 10.51 -6.03
CA THR A 71 7.89 10.34 -6.24
C THR A 71 8.22 8.89 -6.60
N ALA A 72 7.65 7.91 -5.87
CA ALA A 72 7.88 6.50 -6.16
C ALA A 72 7.35 6.08 -7.53
N VAL A 73 6.12 6.48 -7.87
CA VAL A 73 5.50 6.16 -9.15
C VAL A 73 6.27 6.76 -10.32
N GLN A 74 6.68 8.03 -10.21
CA GLN A 74 7.44 8.70 -11.26
C GLN A 74 8.82 8.07 -11.46
N THR A 75 9.55 7.81 -10.38
CA THR A 75 10.92 7.27 -10.43
C THR A 75 10.97 5.84 -10.98
N CYS A 76 9.98 5.02 -10.62
CA CYS A 76 9.90 3.61 -11.00
C CYS A 76 9.07 3.37 -12.27
N ARG A 77 8.60 4.44 -12.94
CA ARG A 77 7.73 4.34 -14.11
C ARG A 77 8.36 3.48 -15.21
N GLY A 78 7.62 2.45 -15.64
CA GLY A 78 8.07 1.53 -16.68
C GLY A 78 9.17 0.55 -16.24
N LYS A 79 9.61 0.59 -14.98
CA LYS A 79 10.65 -0.29 -14.43
C LYS A 79 10.04 -1.36 -13.51
N VAL A 80 9.27 -0.94 -12.51
CA VAL A 80 8.72 -1.82 -11.48
C VAL A 80 7.40 -1.23 -10.94
N PRO A 81 6.35 -2.04 -10.73
CA PRO A 81 5.08 -1.56 -10.21
C PRO A 81 5.20 -1.13 -8.75
N ILE A 82 4.47 -0.06 -8.41
CA ILE A 82 4.38 0.51 -7.07
C ILE A 82 3.09 0.08 -6.39
N ILE A 83 3.21 -0.47 -5.18
CA ILE A 83 2.12 -0.75 -4.25
C ILE A 83 2.23 0.23 -3.09
N ALA A 84 1.18 0.99 -2.80
CA ALA A 84 1.23 1.98 -1.72
C ALA A 84 0.75 1.37 -0.40
N GLY A 85 1.29 1.78 0.74
CA GLY A 85 0.68 1.47 2.04
C GLY A 85 -0.57 2.32 2.29
N ALA A 86 -1.62 1.71 2.82
CA ALA A 86 -2.81 2.41 3.31
C ALA A 86 -3.22 1.76 4.64
N GLY A 87 -3.85 2.49 5.56
CA GLY A 87 -4.22 1.91 6.86
C GLY A 87 -4.85 2.92 7.80
N GLY A 88 -4.94 2.56 9.08
CA GLY A 88 -5.60 3.40 10.08
C GLY A 88 -7.13 3.37 9.96
N PRO A 89 -7.85 4.39 10.46
CA PRO A 89 -9.31 4.38 10.44
C PRO A 89 -9.85 4.34 9.00
N THR A 90 -11.01 3.71 8.78
CA THR A 90 -11.56 3.42 7.43
C THR A 90 -11.55 4.62 6.48
N ARG A 91 -11.93 5.81 6.97
CA ARG A 91 -11.95 7.02 6.12
C ARG A 91 -10.55 7.46 5.68
N PHE A 92 -9.55 7.33 6.56
CA PHE A 92 -8.17 7.66 6.23
C PHE A 92 -7.55 6.62 5.30
N ALA A 93 -7.82 5.33 5.54
CA ALA A 93 -7.40 4.26 4.63
C ALA A 93 -7.95 4.47 3.21
N ILE A 94 -9.22 4.88 3.07
CA ILE A 94 -9.83 5.26 1.79
C ILE A 94 -9.11 6.48 1.16
N GLN A 95 -8.82 7.52 1.96
CA GLN A 95 -8.09 8.70 1.46
C GLN A 95 -6.70 8.32 0.92
N CYS A 96 -5.93 7.52 1.66
CA CYS A 96 -4.63 7.01 1.20
C CYS A 96 -4.75 6.17 -0.07
N ALA A 97 -5.75 5.29 -0.13
CA ALA A 97 -5.98 4.43 -1.29
C ALA A 97 -6.30 5.24 -2.55
N GLN A 98 -7.22 6.21 -2.45
CA GLN A 98 -7.60 7.07 -3.56
C GLN A 98 -6.48 8.02 -3.99
N ALA A 99 -5.71 8.55 -3.04
CA ALA A 99 -4.53 9.36 -3.35
C ALA A 99 -3.48 8.55 -4.10
N ALA A 100 -3.22 7.31 -3.68
CA ALA A 100 -2.30 6.42 -4.37
C ALA A 100 -2.78 6.03 -5.77
N GLU A 101 -4.08 5.73 -5.93
CA GLU A 101 -4.67 5.44 -7.24
C GLU A 101 -4.55 6.65 -8.18
N LYS A 102 -4.85 7.86 -7.69
CA LYS A 102 -4.71 9.11 -8.44
C LYS A 102 -3.25 9.38 -8.85
N ALA A 103 -2.29 9.08 -7.99
CA ALA A 103 -0.86 9.22 -8.26
C ALA A 103 -0.33 8.18 -9.28
N GLY A 104 -1.10 7.14 -9.58
CA GLY A 104 -0.74 6.09 -10.54
C GLY A 104 -0.06 4.87 -9.90
N ALA A 105 -0.26 4.63 -8.60
CA ALA A 105 0.11 3.36 -7.99
C ALA A 105 -0.71 2.21 -8.61
N HIS A 106 -0.23 0.98 -8.45
CA HIS A 106 -0.76 -0.22 -9.08
C HIS A 106 -1.61 -1.07 -8.13
N GLY A 107 -1.65 -0.69 -6.86
CA GLY A 107 -2.45 -1.29 -5.81
C GLY A 107 -2.08 -0.74 -4.45
N ILE A 108 -2.70 -1.27 -3.40
CA ILE A 108 -2.35 -0.97 -2.02
C ILE A 108 -2.09 -2.21 -1.18
N LEU A 109 -1.23 -2.06 -0.16
CA LEU A 109 -1.18 -2.93 1.00
C LEU A 109 -1.99 -2.26 2.11
N LEU A 110 -3.08 -2.89 2.54
CA LEU A 110 -3.94 -2.40 3.61
C LEU A 110 -3.41 -2.88 4.98
N LEU A 111 -2.69 -2.00 5.66
CA LEU A 111 -2.22 -2.11 7.04
C LEU A 111 -3.40 -2.10 8.04
N PRO A 112 -3.18 -2.53 9.28
CA PRO A 112 -4.23 -2.55 10.31
C PRO A 112 -4.94 -1.21 10.53
N HIS A 113 -6.22 -1.30 10.90
CA HIS A 113 -7.00 -0.17 11.44
C HIS A 113 -6.45 0.30 12.79
N TYR A 114 -6.72 1.53 13.23
CA TYR A 114 -6.03 2.08 14.41
C TYR A 114 -6.56 1.56 15.76
N LEU A 115 -5.62 1.16 16.62
CA LEU A 115 -5.72 0.92 18.06
C LEU A 115 -6.58 -0.26 18.54
N THR A 116 -7.91 -0.16 18.45
CA THR A 116 -8.82 -1.10 19.13
C THR A 116 -8.99 -2.41 18.39
N GLU A 117 -9.31 -3.50 19.08
CA GLU A 117 -9.76 -4.73 18.43
C GLU A 117 -11.12 -4.54 17.73
N ALA A 118 -11.32 -5.29 16.65
CA ALA A 118 -12.59 -5.36 15.94
C ALA A 118 -13.03 -6.82 15.78
N GLY A 119 -14.33 -7.06 15.88
CA GLY A 119 -14.92 -8.35 15.50
C GLY A 119 -14.75 -8.61 13.99
N GLN A 120 -14.91 -9.88 13.57
CA GLN A 120 -14.72 -10.28 12.17
C GLN A 120 -15.60 -9.50 11.18
N GLU A 121 -16.86 -9.21 11.56
CA GLU A 121 -17.76 -8.39 10.73
C GLU A 121 -17.27 -6.95 10.58
N GLY A 122 -16.68 -6.37 11.63
CA GLY A 122 -16.09 -5.03 11.58
C GLY A 122 -14.83 -4.98 10.71
N LEU A 123 -13.96 -5.99 10.83
CA LEU A 123 -12.81 -6.15 9.95
C LEU A 123 -13.25 -6.28 8.48
N ALA A 124 -14.26 -7.10 8.21
CA ALA A 124 -14.79 -7.30 6.87
C ALA A 124 -15.37 -6.00 6.30
N ALA A 125 -16.20 -5.28 7.07
CA ALA A 125 -16.77 -4.01 6.65
C ALA A 125 -15.70 -2.95 6.35
N HIS A 126 -14.61 -2.90 7.14
CA HIS A 126 -13.48 -2.01 6.89
C HIS A 126 -12.79 -2.32 5.56
N VAL A 127 -12.43 -3.59 5.32
CA VAL A 127 -11.77 -4.01 4.07
C VAL A 127 -12.68 -3.76 2.86
N GLU A 128 -13.95 -4.15 2.96
CA GLU A 128 -14.92 -3.99 1.87
C GLU A 128 -15.13 -2.52 1.50
N ALA A 129 -15.16 -1.62 2.49
CA ALA A 129 -15.24 -0.18 2.23
C ALA A 129 -14.00 0.36 1.48
N VAL A 130 -12.80 -0.13 1.82
CA VAL A 130 -11.58 0.24 1.12
C VAL A 130 -11.57 -0.33 -0.31
N CYS A 131 -11.89 -1.61 -0.48
CA CYS A 131 -11.94 -2.25 -1.80
C CYS A 131 -12.91 -1.54 -2.77
N LYS A 132 -14.08 -1.11 -2.28
CA LYS A 132 -15.08 -0.37 -3.09
C LYS A 132 -14.66 1.06 -3.46
N SER A 133 -13.64 1.61 -2.80
CA SER A 133 -13.24 3.01 -2.98
C SER A 133 -12.26 3.24 -4.14
N VAL A 134 -11.73 2.16 -4.71
CA VAL A 134 -10.65 2.13 -5.72
C VAL A 134 -10.90 1.01 -6.73
N LYS A 135 -10.24 1.05 -7.88
CA LYS A 135 -10.35 0.06 -8.96
C LYS A 135 -9.14 -0.87 -9.04
N PHE A 136 -7.97 -0.42 -8.59
CA PHE A 136 -6.77 -1.25 -8.54
C PHE A 136 -6.85 -2.34 -7.46
N GLY A 137 -5.82 -3.19 -7.39
CA GLY A 137 -5.80 -4.30 -6.44
C GLY A 137 -5.52 -3.85 -4.99
N VAL A 138 -6.10 -4.57 -4.04
CA VAL A 138 -5.94 -4.37 -2.59
C VAL A 138 -5.36 -5.63 -1.99
N ILE A 139 -4.34 -5.52 -1.15
CA ILE A 139 -3.73 -6.64 -0.44
C ILE A 139 -3.98 -6.44 1.05
N VAL A 140 -4.72 -7.32 1.71
CA VAL A 140 -4.90 -7.25 3.17
C VAL A 140 -3.66 -7.72 3.91
N TYR A 141 -3.30 -7.03 4.99
CA TYR A 141 -2.18 -7.41 5.85
C TYR A 141 -2.66 -7.95 7.20
N ASN A 142 -2.59 -9.28 7.36
CA ASN A 142 -2.98 -9.98 8.59
C ASN A 142 -1.92 -9.83 9.69
N ARG A 143 -2.01 -8.78 10.52
CA ARG A 143 -1.08 -8.48 11.62
C ARG A 143 -1.72 -7.62 12.72
N GLY A 144 -1.11 -7.61 13.91
CA GLY A 144 -1.60 -6.80 15.04
C GLY A 144 -3.03 -7.16 15.42
N GLN A 145 -3.87 -6.13 15.56
CA GLN A 145 -5.31 -6.19 15.82
C GLN A 145 -6.17 -6.52 14.58
N SER A 146 -5.60 -6.51 13.37
CA SER A 146 -6.27 -6.99 12.16
C SER A 146 -5.93 -8.47 11.92
N ARG A 147 -6.72 -9.35 12.57
CA ARG A 147 -6.61 -10.81 12.43
C ARG A 147 -7.87 -11.40 11.79
N PHE A 148 -7.76 -11.78 10.52
CA PHE A 148 -8.84 -12.35 9.74
C PHE A 148 -8.93 -13.87 9.96
N ALA A 149 -10.12 -14.37 10.28
CA ALA A 149 -10.42 -15.79 10.19
C ALA A 149 -10.41 -16.24 8.72
N PRO A 150 -10.02 -17.48 8.40
CA PRO A 150 -10.02 -17.99 7.03
C PRO A 150 -11.36 -17.82 6.30
N GLU A 151 -12.48 -18.06 6.99
CA GLU A 151 -13.83 -17.96 6.44
C GLU A 151 -14.21 -16.51 6.12
N THR A 152 -13.77 -15.56 6.96
CA THR A 152 -13.97 -14.13 6.73
C THR A 152 -13.18 -13.66 5.51
N LEU A 153 -11.92 -14.09 5.39
CA LEU A 153 -11.08 -13.74 4.25
C LEU A 153 -11.61 -14.35 2.94
N ALA A 154 -12.06 -15.61 2.95
CA ALA A 154 -12.65 -16.26 1.79
C ALA A 154 -13.88 -15.50 1.28
N ARG A 155 -14.80 -15.13 2.17
CA ARG A 155 -15.98 -14.31 1.83
C ARG A 155 -15.63 -12.94 1.28
N LEU A 156 -14.59 -12.30 1.83
CA LEU A 156 -14.12 -11.01 1.32
C LEU A 156 -13.59 -11.14 -0.11
N ALA A 157 -12.78 -12.16 -0.39
CA ALA A 157 -12.23 -12.41 -1.72
C ALA A 157 -13.32 -12.74 -2.76
N GLU A 158 -14.38 -13.47 -2.37
CA GLU A 158 -15.53 -13.73 -3.24
C GLU A 158 -16.31 -12.46 -3.62
N ARG A 159 -16.45 -11.52 -2.68
CA ARG A 159 -17.27 -10.30 -2.85
C ARG A 159 -16.50 -9.14 -3.47
N ASN A 160 -15.18 -9.14 -3.39
CA ASN A 160 -14.33 -8.04 -3.84
C ASN A 160 -13.33 -8.57 -4.86
N ALA A 161 -13.66 -8.44 -6.14
CA ALA A 161 -12.82 -8.96 -7.24
C ALA A 161 -11.43 -8.29 -7.34
N ASN A 162 -11.21 -7.19 -6.63
CA ASN A 162 -9.93 -6.50 -6.54
C ASN A 162 -9.14 -6.81 -5.26
N LEU A 163 -9.62 -7.70 -4.40
CA LEU A 163 -8.90 -8.20 -3.21
C LEU A 163 -8.04 -9.43 -3.53
#